data_AF-A0A3B8JSV8-F1
#
_entry.id   AF-A0A3B8JSV8-F1
#
_cell.length_a   1.000
_cell.length_b   1.000
_cell.length_c   1.000
_cell.angle_alpha   90.00
_cell.angle_beta   90.00
_cell.angle_gamma   90.00
#
_symmetry.space_group_name_H-M   'P 1'
#
loop_
_entity.id
_entity.type
_entity.pdbx_description
1 polymer ?
#
loop_
_entity_poly.entity_id
_entity_poly.type
_entity_poly.pdbx_seq_one_letter_code
_entity_poly.pdbx_strand_id
1 'polypeptide(L)'
;MTHFFKFEADFVDSLRCIPMQVRMKLDTCGIKLKLTHWNQFNQQERQSLVEMPCITTEEIATYRRYLQQLVIEHTGTPASELPIDTHPDWMDATTIPSSIQEKAHEFGVSLTSGQWAALTPAQRFALIKLSRPSHENKNFLPALQEFQLI
;
A
#
# COMPACT_ATOMS: atom_id res chain seq x y z
N MET A 1 14.52 3.77 -9.45
CA MET A 1 13.82 4.86 -8.75
C MET A 1 12.51 4.33 -8.21
N THR A 2 12.37 4.26 -6.89
CA THR A 2 11.08 3.99 -6.24
C THR A 2 10.16 5.19 -6.45
N HIS A 3 9.13 5.04 -7.28
CA HIS A 3 8.14 6.08 -7.54
C HIS A 3 7.10 6.06 -6.41
N PHE A 4 7.06 7.12 -5.62
CA PHE A 4 5.93 7.40 -4.75
C PHE A 4 4.78 7.99 -5.56
N PHE A 5 3.54 7.79 -5.10
CA PHE A 5 2.41 8.48 -5.72
C PHE A 5 2.41 9.96 -5.33
N LYS A 6 1.99 10.84 -6.24
CA LYS A 6 1.94 12.29 -6.00
C LYS A 6 0.96 12.67 -4.91
N PHE A 7 -0.16 11.94 -4.77
CA PHE A 7 -1.08 12.13 -3.64
C PHE A 7 -0.46 11.80 -2.27
N GLU A 8 0.74 11.23 -2.23
CA GLU A 8 1.51 10.97 -1.02
C GLU A 8 2.57 12.05 -0.72
N ALA A 9 2.75 13.03 -1.62
CA ALA A 9 3.83 14.01 -1.55
C ALA A 9 3.89 14.77 -0.21
N ASP A 10 2.73 15.10 0.37
CA ASP A 10 2.62 15.84 1.64
C ASP A 10 3.30 15.13 2.84
N PHE A 11 3.61 13.83 2.75
CA PHE A 11 4.22 13.06 3.84
C PHE A 11 5.41 12.18 3.43
N VAL A 12 5.65 12.00 2.13
CA VAL A 12 6.72 11.15 1.61
C VAL A 12 8.11 11.74 1.85
N ASP A 13 8.28 13.07 1.76
CA ASP A 13 9.59 13.71 1.92
C ASP A 13 10.23 13.46 3.29
N SER A 14 9.41 13.22 4.31
CA SER A 14 9.87 12.86 5.67
C SER A 14 9.69 11.37 6.01
N LEU A 15 9.09 10.59 5.11
CA LEU A 15 8.62 9.21 5.38
C LEU A 15 7.93 9.11 6.75
N ARG A 16 7.17 10.13 7.13
CA ARG A 16 6.48 10.20 8.44
C ARG A 16 5.27 9.26 8.49
N CYS A 17 4.71 8.94 7.33
CA CYS A 17 3.70 7.92 7.15
C CYS A 17 4.29 6.73 6.39
N ILE A 18 3.69 5.55 6.57
CA ILE A 18 4.04 4.35 5.79
C ILE A 18 3.54 4.57 4.35
N PRO A 19 4.42 4.62 3.33
CA PRO A 19 4.02 4.83 1.94
C PRO A 19 3.21 3.67 1.38
N MET A 20 2.38 3.92 0.37
CA MET A 20 1.48 2.94 -0.23
C MET A 20 2.22 1.72 -0.77
N GLN A 21 3.39 1.92 -1.38
CA GLN A 21 4.24 0.81 -1.82
C GLN A 21 4.68 -0.09 -0.65
N VAL A 22 5.03 0.48 0.51
CA VAL A 22 5.42 -0.30 1.69
C VAL A 22 4.21 -1.03 2.24
N ARG A 23 3.04 -0.37 2.29
CA ARG A 23 1.78 -1.01 2.70
C ARG A 23 1.45 -2.21 1.82
N MET A 24 1.63 -2.10 0.50
CA MET A 24 1.44 -3.23 -0.41
C MET A 24 2.35 -4.39 -0.03
N LYS A 25 3.65 -4.12 0.19
CA LYS A 25 4.60 -5.15 0.63
C LYS A 25 4.21 -5.77 1.97
N LEU A 26 3.65 -4.99 2.90
CA LEU A 26 3.16 -5.48 4.20
C LEU A 26 1.99 -6.47 4.03
N ASP A 27 1.02 -6.16 3.17
CA ASP A 27 -0.07 -7.09 2.84
C ASP A 27 0.45 -8.32 2.09
N THR A 28 1.38 -8.15 1.13
CA THR A 28 2.01 -9.25 0.39
C THR A 28 2.78 -10.20 1.32
N CYS A 29 3.52 -9.65 2.28
CA CYS A 29 4.34 -10.45 3.18
C CYS A 29 3.63 -10.84 4.48
N GLY A 30 2.35 -10.45 4.68
CA GLY A 30 1.53 -10.84 5.81
C GLY A 30 1.96 -10.26 7.16
N ILE A 31 2.43 -9.00 7.20
CA ILE A 31 2.87 -8.32 8.43
C ILE A 31 1.99 -7.10 8.72
N LYS A 32 1.47 -7.02 9.95
CA LYS A 32 0.77 -5.84 10.46
C LYS A 32 1.75 -4.89 11.14
N LEU A 33 2.28 -3.93 10.38
CA LEU A 33 3.11 -2.86 10.95
C LEU A 33 2.24 -1.69 11.42
N LYS A 34 2.34 -1.32 12.70
CA LYS A 34 1.70 -0.11 13.23
C LYS A 34 2.54 1.13 12.90
N LEU A 35 1.89 2.27 12.68
CA LEU A 35 2.58 3.55 12.44
C LEU A 35 3.53 3.92 13.60
N THR A 36 3.18 3.56 14.84
CA THR A 36 4.04 3.77 16.01
C THR A 36 5.36 3.01 15.94
N HIS A 37 5.39 1.82 15.31
CA HIS A 37 6.64 1.06 15.09
C HIS A 37 7.44 1.69 13.95
N TRP A 38 6.77 2.02 12.84
CA TRP A 38 7.41 2.71 11.70
C TRP A 38 8.12 4.00 12.10
N ASN A 39 7.50 4.77 13.01
CA ASN A 39 8.06 6.03 13.49
C ASN A 39 9.31 5.86 14.38
N GLN A 40 9.59 4.65 14.87
CA GLN A 40 10.83 4.36 15.61
C GLN A 40 12.00 4.06 14.67
N PHE A 41 11.72 3.60 13.45
CA PHE A 41 12.75 3.35 12.45
C PHE A 41 13.44 4.65 12.03
N ASN A 42 14.74 4.58 11.81
CA ASN A 42 15.51 5.67 11.25
C ASN A 42 15.26 5.81 9.73
N GLN A 43 15.74 6.88 9.13
CA GLN A 43 15.49 7.18 7.72
C GLN A 43 16.07 6.11 6.78
N GLN A 44 17.25 5.55 7.09
CA GLN A 44 17.89 4.54 6.27
C GLN A 44 17.10 3.22 6.29
N GLU A 45 16.60 2.81 7.46
CA GLU A 45 15.75 1.62 7.60
C GLU A 45 14.44 1.76 6.82
N ARG A 46 13.79 2.94 6.92
CA ARG A 46 12.58 3.25 6.14
C ARG A 46 12.86 3.21 4.63
N GLN A 47 13.99 3.75 4.20
CA GLN A 47 14.41 3.73 2.80
C GLN A 47 14.70 2.30 2.31
N SER A 48 15.37 1.47 3.13
CA SER A 48 15.58 0.06 2.82
C SER A 48 14.26 -0.69 2.60
N LEU A 49 13.25 -0.48 3.45
CA LEU A 49 11.92 -1.08 3.28
C LEU A 49 11.21 -0.57 2.00
N VAL A 50 11.48 0.67 1.60
CA VAL A 50 11.00 1.23 0.32
C VAL A 50 11.69 0.56 -0.88
N GLU A 51 12.99 0.31 -0.82
CA GLU A 51 13.79 -0.16 -1.96
C GLU A 51 13.80 -1.68 -2.13
N MET A 52 13.71 -2.45 -1.04
CA MET A 52 13.78 -3.91 -1.10
C MET A 52 12.66 -4.50 -1.97
N PRO A 53 12.96 -5.43 -2.89
CA PRO A 53 11.94 -6.10 -3.67
C PRO A 53 11.08 -7.01 -2.77
N CYS A 54 9.84 -7.28 -3.19
CA CYS A 54 8.87 -8.10 -2.46
C CYS A 54 7.84 -8.67 -3.45
N ILE A 55 8.33 -9.31 -4.50
CA ILE A 55 7.49 -9.83 -5.61
C ILE A 55 7.56 -11.35 -5.64
N THR A 56 8.77 -11.93 -5.62
CA THR A 56 8.95 -13.38 -5.64
C THR A 56 8.86 -13.98 -4.24
N THR A 57 8.58 -15.28 -4.12
CA THR A 57 8.51 -15.98 -2.83
C THR A 57 9.77 -15.77 -1.97
N GLU A 58 10.96 -15.78 -2.59
CA GLU A 58 12.23 -15.58 -1.89
C GLU A 58 12.41 -14.13 -1.42
N GLU A 59 12.03 -13.17 -2.26
CA GLU A 59 12.03 -11.74 -1.90
C GLU A 59 11.05 -11.46 -0.75
N ILE A 60 9.83 -12.02 -0.82
CA ILE A 60 8.81 -11.87 0.22
C ILE A 60 9.32 -12.43 1.56
N ALA A 61 9.94 -13.62 1.54
CA ALA A 61 10.53 -14.21 2.74
C ALA A 61 11.67 -13.37 3.31
N THR A 62 12.52 -12.81 2.44
CA THR A 62 13.63 -11.93 2.82
C THR A 62 13.13 -10.62 3.43
N TYR A 63 12.17 -9.97 2.76
CA TYR A 63 11.53 -8.74 3.23
C TYR A 63 10.86 -8.94 4.59
N ARG A 64 10.09 -10.03 4.73
CA ARG A 64 9.41 -10.38 6.00
C ARG A 64 10.41 -10.56 7.14
N ARG A 65 11.51 -11.28 6.91
CA ARG A 65 12.54 -11.54 7.92
C ARG A 65 13.22 -10.25 8.37
N TYR A 66 13.64 -9.43 7.41
CA TYR A 66 14.26 -8.13 7.68
C TYR A 66 13.33 -7.22 8.49
N LEU A 67 12.06 -7.10 8.07
CA LEU A 67 11.08 -6.28 8.78
C LEU A 67 10.82 -6.79 10.21
N GLN A 68 10.70 -8.10 10.42
CA GLN A 68 10.50 -8.65 11.76
C GLN A 68 11.70 -8.39 12.67
N GLN A 69 12.92 -8.57 12.17
CA GLN A 69 14.14 -8.25 12.92
C GLN A 69 14.16 -6.79 13.33
N LEU A 70 13.87 -5.90 12.38
CA LEU A 70 13.83 -4.47 12.63
C LEU A 70 12.79 -4.08 13.69
N VAL A 71 11.58 -4.66 13.63
CA VAL A 71 10.56 -4.40 14.65
C VAL A 71 11.01 -4.89 16.02
N ILE A 72 11.63 -6.08 16.11
CA ILE A 72 12.15 -6.62 17.38
C ILE A 72 13.27 -5.75 17.93
N GLU A 73 14.20 -5.29 17.10
CA GLU A 73 15.32 -4.42 17.52
C GLU A 73 14.83 -3.11 18.14
N HIS A 74 13.79 -2.50 17.57
CA HIS A 74 13.25 -1.23 18.05
C HIS A 74 12.22 -1.37 19.18
N THR A 75 11.45 -2.46 19.21
CA THR A 75 10.29 -2.59 20.13
C THR A 75 10.43 -3.73 21.16
N GLY A 76 11.41 -4.61 21.01
CA GLY A 76 11.60 -5.80 21.84
C GLY A 76 10.60 -6.94 21.58
N THR A 77 9.64 -6.77 20.66
CA THR A 77 8.60 -7.76 20.36
C THR A 77 8.35 -7.87 18.85
N PRO A 78 7.94 -9.03 18.33
CA PRO A 78 7.66 -9.17 16.90
C PRO A 78 6.41 -8.40 16.48
N ALA A 79 6.38 -7.97 15.21
CA ALA A 79 5.14 -7.46 14.62
C ALA A 79 4.10 -8.57 14.53
N SER A 80 2.82 -8.18 14.69
CA SER A 80 1.71 -9.11 14.48
C SER A 80 1.62 -9.52 13.02
N GLU A 81 1.13 -10.74 12.78
CA GLU A 81 0.98 -11.29 11.44
C GLU A 81 -0.44 -11.09 10.91
N LEU A 82 -0.58 -11.07 9.59
CA LEU A 82 -1.85 -11.05 8.88
C LEU A 82 -1.95 -12.29 7.99
N PRO A 83 -3.16 -12.83 7.79
CA PRO A 83 -3.39 -13.82 6.74
C PRO A 83 -2.93 -13.26 5.39
N ILE A 84 -2.15 -14.05 4.66
CA ILE A 84 -1.75 -13.72 3.29
C ILE A 84 -2.85 -14.21 2.36
N ASP A 85 -3.39 -13.28 1.57
CA ASP A 85 -4.34 -13.63 0.51
C ASP A 85 -3.58 -14.18 -0.70
N THR A 86 -3.99 -15.35 -1.18
CA THR A 86 -3.39 -15.98 -2.37
C THR A 86 -3.90 -15.37 -3.68
N HIS A 87 -5.06 -14.71 -3.65
CA HIS A 87 -5.70 -14.09 -4.80
C HIS A 87 -6.16 -12.67 -4.46
N PRO A 88 -5.23 -11.77 -4.11
CA PRO A 88 -5.59 -10.44 -3.63
C PRO A 88 -6.27 -9.61 -4.74
N ASP A 89 -7.30 -8.86 -4.37
CA ASP A 89 -8.12 -8.04 -5.29
C ASP A 89 -7.31 -7.09 -6.19
N TRP A 90 -6.17 -6.58 -5.72
CA TRP A 90 -5.33 -5.68 -6.52
C TRP A 90 -4.59 -6.38 -7.66
N MET A 91 -4.51 -7.71 -7.64
CA MET A 91 -3.98 -8.52 -8.73
C MET A 91 -5.06 -8.89 -9.76
N ASP A 92 -6.35 -8.79 -9.40
CA ASP A 92 -7.45 -9.04 -10.33
C ASP A 92 -7.75 -7.80 -11.19
N ALA A 93 -7.42 -7.89 -12.48
CA ALA A 93 -7.68 -6.86 -13.48
C ALA A 93 -9.11 -6.89 -14.06
N THR A 94 -9.88 -7.95 -13.74
CA THR A 94 -11.16 -8.26 -14.39
C THR A 94 -12.35 -7.87 -13.53
N THR A 95 -12.20 -7.92 -12.20
CA THR A 95 -13.27 -7.60 -11.25
C THR A 95 -12.96 -6.30 -10.52
N ILE A 96 -13.87 -5.33 -10.60
CA ILE A 96 -13.81 -4.12 -9.78
C ILE A 96 -14.51 -4.42 -8.45
N PRO A 97 -13.83 -4.31 -7.29
CA PRO A 97 -14.49 -4.51 -6.00
C PRO A 97 -15.63 -3.48 -5.81
N SER A 98 -16.77 -3.91 -5.26
CA SER A 98 -17.95 -3.04 -5.10
C SER A 98 -17.63 -1.80 -4.27
N SER A 99 -16.83 -1.95 -3.21
CA SER A 99 -16.37 -0.83 -2.37
C SER A 99 -15.62 0.27 -3.15
N ILE A 100 -14.95 -0.07 -4.25
CA ILE A 100 -14.29 0.92 -5.11
C ILE A 100 -15.32 1.68 -5.92
N GLN A 101 -16.30 0.99 -6.50
CA GLN A 101 -17.37 1.64 -7.27
C GLN A 101 -18.21 2.54 -6.37
N GLU A 102 -18.63 2.03 -5.21
CA GLU A 102 -19.36 2.80 -4.19
C GLU A 102 -18.59 4.07 -3.83
N LYS A 103 -17.27 3.95 -3.57
CA LYS A 103 -16.44 5.11 -3.25
C LYS A 103 -16.29 6.08 -4.43
N ALA A 104 -16.10 5.57 -5.64
CA ALA A 104 -16.01 6.40 -6.84
C ALA A 104 -17.32 7.18 -7.09
N HIS A 105 -18.46 6.55 -6.85
CA HIS A 105 -19.78 7.18 -6.97
C HIS A 105 -19.98 8.35 -5.99
N GLU A 106 -19.39 8.31 -4.79
CA GLU A 106 -19.40 9.45 -3.86
C GLU A 106 -18.76 10.72 -4.48
N PHE A 107 -17.86 10.55 -5.45
CA PHE A 107 -17.22 11.62 -6.20
C PHE A 107 -17.81 11.84 -7.60
N GLY A 108 -18.95 11.21 -7.91
CA GLY A 108 -19.61 11.31 -9.22
C GLY A 108 -18.88 10.54 -10.34
N VAL A 109 -18.04 9.57 -9.98
CA VAL A 109 -17.23 8.78 -10.93
C VAL A 109 -17.79 7.37 -11.03
N SER A 110 -17.79 6.81 -12.24
CA SER A 110 -18.15 5.41 -12.51
C SER A 110 -17.00 4.76 -13.25
N LEU A 111 -16.25 3.86 -12.59
CA LEU A 111 -15.09 3.24 -13.22
C LEU A 111 -15.55 2.18 -14.23
N THR A 112 -14.94 2.19 -15.41
CA THR A 112 -15.17 1.13 -16.41
C THR A 112 -14.20 -0.03 -16.20
N SER A 113 -14.58 -1.24 -16.64
CA SER A 113 -13.69 -2.41 -16.61
C SER A 113 -12.39 -2.15 -17.38
N GLY A 114 -12.44 -1.39 -18.49
CA GLY A 114 -11.26 -1.02 -19.26
C GLY A 114 -10.29 -0.13 -18.48
N GLN A 115 -10.83 0.87 -17.77
CA GLN A 115 -10.03 1.72 -16.88
C GLN A 115 -9.38 0.90 -15.75
N TRP A 116 -10.15 0.03 -15.09
CA TRP A 116 -9.62 -0.82 -14.02
C TRP A 116 -8.53 -1.78 -14.49
N ALA A 117 -8.73 -2.41 -15.66
CA ALA A 117 -7.77 -3.32 -16.25
C ALA A 117 -6.45 -2.61 -16.61
N ALA A 118 -6.52 -1.35 -17.04
CA ALA A 118 -5.35 -0.54 -17.38
C ALA A 118 -4.50 -0.10 -16.17
N LEU A 119 -5.06 -0.11 -14.96
CA LEU A 119 -4.31 0.21 -13.74
C LEU A 119 -3.26 -0.86 -13.43
N THR A 120 -2.10 -0.43 -12.95
CA THR A 120 -1.11 -1.33 -12.37
C THR A 120 -1.61 -1.94 -11.05
N PRO A 121 -1.06 -3.10 -10.61
CA PRO A 121 -1.42 -3.66 -9.30
C PRO A 121 -1.25 -2.68 -8.14
N ALA A 122 -0.20 -1.84 -8.16
CA ALA A 122 0.02 -0.83 -7.14
C ALA A 122 -1.05 0.27 -7.12
N GLN A 123 -1.55 0.69 -8.29
CA GLN A 123 -2.64 1.66 -8.40
C GLN A 123 -3.98 1.07 -7.93
N ARG A 124 -4.29 -0.18 -8.31
CA ARG A 124 -5.47 -0.89 -7.79
C ARG A 124 -5.40 -1.05 -6.27
N PHE A 125 -4.25 -1.45 -5.75
CA PHE A 125 -4.00 -1.54 -4.31
C PHE A 125 -4.24 -0.20 -3.61
N ALA A 126 -3.72 0.90 -4.17
CA ALA A 126 -3.92 2.24 -3.62
C ALA A 126 -5.42 2.59 -3.53
N LEU A 127 -6.18 2.39 -4.60
CA LEU A 127 -7.63 2.64 -4.58
C LEU A 127 -8.34 1.76 -3.54
N ILE A 128 -7.96 0.47 -3.44
CA ILE A 128 -8.54 -0.47 -2.45
C ILE A 128 -8.27 -0.03 -1.02
N LYS A 129 -7.09 0.52 -0.73
CA LYS A 129 -6.78 1.04 0.61
C LYS A 129 -7.50 2.35 0.89
N LEU A 130 -7.55 3.25 -0.09
CA LEU A 130 -8.15 4.58 0.03
C LEU A 130 -9.69 4.57 0.03
N SER A 131 -10.34 3.48 -0.39
CA SER A 131 -11.80 3.33 -0.32
C SER A 131 -12.32 2.91 1.06
N ARG A 132 -11.46 2.34 1.90
CA ARG A 132 -11.86 1.84 3.22
C ARG A 132 -12.21 3.00 4.15
N PRO A 133 -13.27 2.90 4.98
CA PRO A 133 -13.65 3.95 5.92
C PRO A 133 -12.50 4.35 6.85
N SER A 134 -11.86 5.49 6.57
CA SER A 134 -10.77 6.05 7.38
C SER A 134 -10.48 7.51 7.02
N HIS A 135 -9.59 8.17 7.77
CA HIS A 135 -9.16 9.54 7.48
C HIS A 135 -8.43 9.70 6.12
N GLU A 136 -7.97 8.60 5.51
CA GLU A 136 -7.22 8.62 4.24
C GLU A 136 -8.12 8.80 3.01
N ASN A 137 -9.45 8.77 3.18
CA ASN A 137 -10.43 9.00 2.11
C ASN A 137 -10.20 10.32 1.34
N LYS A 138 -9.51 11.30 1.94
CA LYS A 138 -9.13 12.57 1.29
C LYS A 138 -8.22 12.36 0.07
N ASN A 139 -7.43 11.30 0.05
CA ASN A 139 -6.50 10.99 -1.03
C ASN A 139 -7.15 10.16 -2.15
N PHE A 140 -8.39 9.70 -2.00
CA PHE A 140 -9.07 8.91 -3.03
C PHE A 140 -9.28 9.72 -4.31
N LEU A 141 -9.82 10.95 -4.22
CA LEU A 141 -10.03 11.81 -5.38
C LEU A 141 -8.70 12.23 -6.05
N PRO A 142 -7.67 12.68 -5.32
CA PRO A 142 -6.33 12.88 -5.90
C PRO A 142 -5.77 11.65 -6.61
N ALA A 143 -5.98 10.44 -6.07
CA ALA A 143 -5.55 9.21 -6.71
C ALA A 143 -6.28 8.97 -8.04
N LEU A 144 -7.60 9.21 -8.11
CA LEU A 144 -8.33 9.12 -9.38
C LEU A 144 -7.76 10.05 -10.46
N GLN A 145 -7.44 11.30 -10.09
CA GLN A 145 -6.84 12.29 -10.99
C GLN A 145 -5.43 11.87 -11.44
N GLU A 146 -4.59 11.46 -10.49
CA GLU A 146 -3.23 11.00 -10.78
C GLU A 146 -3.22 9.78 -11.72
N PHE A 147 -4.20 8.88 -11.55
CA PHE A 147 -4.33 7.67 -12.36
C PHE A 147 -5.10 7.90 -13.67
N GLN A 148 -5.44 9.16 -13.99
CA GLN A 148 -6.15 9.54 -15.22
C GLN A 148 -7.49 8.83 -15.41
N LEU A 149 -8.20 8.61 -14.29
CA LEU A 149 -9.53 8.01 -14.28
C LEU A 149 -10.64 9.05 -14.43
N ILE A 150 -10.31 10.32 -14.23
CA ILE A 150 -11.13 11.52 -14.38
C ILE A 150 -10.31 12.71 -14.87
#